data_AF-X4ZK39-F1
#
_entry.id   AF-X4ZK39-F1
#
_cell.length_a   1.000
_cell.length_b   1.000
_cell.length_c   1.000
_cell.angle_alpha   90.00
_cell.angle_beta   90.00
_cell.angle_gamma   90.00
#
_symmetry.space_group_name_H-M   'P 1'
#
loop_
_entity.id
_entity.type
_entity.pdbx_description
1 polymer ?
#
loop_
_entity_poly.entity_id
_entity_poly.type
_entity_poly.pdbx_seq_one_letter_code
_entity_poly.pdbx_strand_id
1 'polypeptide(L)' 'MTNEAAIGYALLAAKKMGLSKEDLKRLEAIMYSYLDLVTEEEAEELYRRN' A
#
# COMPACT_ATOMS: atom_id res chain seq x y z
N MET A 1 -1.42 -9.92 -8.62
CA MET A 1 -1.61 -8.45 -8.52
C MET A 1 -0.22 -7.84 -8.61
N THR A 2 0.02 -6.74 -9.32
CA THR A 2 1.35 -6.10 -9.29
C THR A 2 1.45 -5.15 -8.10
N ASN A 3 2.68 -4.85 -7.66
CA ASN A 3 2.92 -3.92 -6.56
C ASN A 3 2.36 -2.51 -6.86
N GLU A 4 2.46 -2.02 -8.11
CA GLU A 4 1.86 -0.72 -8.45
C GLU A 4 0.33 -0.74 -8.38
N ALA A 5 -0.30 -1.85 -8.81
CA ALA A 5 -1.74 -2.00 -8.71
C ALA A 5 -2.20 -2.04 -7.24
N ALA A 6 -1.47 -2.75 -6.38
CA ALA A 6 -1.73 -2.83 -4.94
C ALA A 6 -1.64 -1.45 -4.26
N ILE A 7 -0.58 -0.69 -4.55
CA ILE A 7 -0.41 0.70 -4.09
C ILE A 7 -1.56 1.57 -4.60
N GLY A 8 -1.92 1.45 -5.89
CA GLY A 8 -3.03 2.19 -6.48
C GLY A 8 -4.37 1.94 -5.76
N TYR A 9 -4.71 0.68 -5.46
CA TYR A 9 -5.93 0.35 -4.72
C TYR A 9 -5.91 0.92 -3.29
N ALA A 10 -4.77 0.84 -2.60
CA ALA A 10 -4.62 1.41 -1.26
C ALA A 10 -4.82 2.94 -1.27
N LEU A 11 -4.23 3.64 -2.23
CA LEU A 11 -4.38 5.10 -2.37
C LEU A 11 -5.82 5.51 -2.71
N LEU A 12 -6.52 4.73 -3.55
CA LEU A 12 -7.93 4.96 -3.85
C LEU A 12 -8.82 4.77 -2.61
N ALA A 13 -8.58 3.71 -1.83
CA ALA A 13 -9.28 3.48 -0.57
C ALA A 13 -9.00 4.59 0.45
N ALA A 14 -7.73 4.99 0.62
CA ALA A 14 -7.30 6.08 1.46
C ALA A 14 -7.98 7.42 1.08
N LYS A 15 -8.05 7.72 -0.21
CA LYS A 15 -8.76 8.90 -0.71
C LYS A 15 -10.26 8.84 -0.40
N LYS A 16 -10.89 7.66 -0.53
CA LYS A 16 -12.29 7.45 -0.15
C LYS A 16 -12.54 7.67 1.34
N MET A 17 -11.55 7.41 2.19
CA MET A 17 -11.59 7.70 3.63
C MET A 17 -11.37 9.18 3.96
N GLY A 18 -11.13 10.04 2.97
CA GLY A 18 -10.94 11.48 3.16
C GLY A 18 -9.53 11.88 3.58
N LEU A 19 -8.54 10.98 3.42
CA LEU A 19 -7.15 11.30 3.73
C LEU A 19 -6.60 12.41 2.84
N SER A 20 -5.74 13.25 3.42
CA SER A 20 -5.19 14.41 2.74
C SER A 20 -4.19 13.99 1.64
N LYS A 21 -3.87 14.92 0.75
CA LYS A 21 -2.84 14.69 -0.27
C LYS A 21 -1.47 14.36 0.35
N GLU A 22 -1.17 14.91 1.52
CA GLU A 22 0.08 14.64 2.24
C GLU A 22 0.08 13.23 2.83
N ASP A 23 -1.05 12.78 3.40
CA ASP A 23 -1.22 11.41 3.89
C ASP A 23 -1.06 10.39 2.76
N LEU A 24 -1.62 10.66 1.58
CA LEU A 24 -1.49 9.79 0.40
C LEU A 24 -0.02 9.66 -0.04
N LYS A 25 0.72 10.77 -0.11
CA LYS A 25 2.15 10.75 -0.44
C LYS A 25 2.96 9.98 0.59
N ARG A 26 2.65 10.14 1.87
CA ARG A 26 3.32 9.42 2.95
C ARG A 26 3.02 7.93 2.89
N LEU A 27 1.77 7.56 2.64
CA LEU A 27 1.36 6.17 2.45
C LEU A 27 2.10 5.54 1.27
N GLU A 28 2.12 6.20 0.12
CA GLU A 28 2.85 5.76 -1.07
C GLU A 28 4.34 5.54 -0.78
N ALA A 29 5.00 6.50 -0.12
CA ALA A 29 6.42 6.39 0.22
C ALA A 29 6.71 5.20 1.17
N ILE A 30 5.84 4.98 2.17
CA ILE A 30 5.96 3.84 3.08
C ILE A 30 5.77 2.53 2.31
N MET A 31 4.74 2.44 1.47
CA MET A 31 4.50 1.24 0.68
C MET A 31 5.68 0.92 -0.26
N TYR A 32 6.24 1.92 -0.92
CA TYR A 32 7.46 1.75 -1.73
C TYR A 32 8.64 1.24 -0.90
N SER A 33 8.87 1.80 0.30
CA SER A 33 9.95 1.31 1.18
C SER A 33 9.79 -0.15 1.58
N TYR A 34 8.55 -0.64 1.69
CA TYR A 34 8.31 -2.05 1.99
C TYR A 34 8.61 -2.98 0.82
N LEU A 35 8.58 -2.50 -0.44
CA LEU A 35 8.95 -3.33 -1.59
C LEU A 35 10.43 -3.72 -1.58
N ASP A 36 11.29 -2.90 -0.97
CA ASP A 36 12.72 -3.21 -0.80
C ASP A 36 13.00 -4.09 0.44
N LEU A 37 12.06 -4.14 1.39
CA LEU A 37 12.27 -4.74 2.72
C LEU A 37 11.52 -6.06 2.92
N VAL A 38 10.45 -6.29 2.16
CA VAL A 38 9.49 -7.37 2.37
C VAL A 38 9.18 -8.03 1.03
N THR A 39 9.12 -9.36 1.03
CA THR A 39 8.76 -10.12 -0.17
C THR A 39 7.26 -10.05 -0.44
N GLU A 40 6.86 -10.29 -1.70
CA GLU A 40 5.44 -10.34 -2.06
C GLU A 40 4.67 -11.41 -1.25
N GLU A 41 5.29 -12.56 -0.99
CA GLU A 41 4.66 -13.65 -0.24
C GLU A 41 4.36 -13.27 1.22
N GLU A 42 5.28 -12.57 1.90
CA GLU A 42 5.10 -12.06 3.26
C GLU A 42 3.96 -11.02 3.32
N ALA A 43 3.93 -10.10 2.35
CA ALA A 43 2.86 -9.09 2.26
C ALA A 43 1.50 -9.74 1.99
N GLU A 44 1.44 -10.75 1.12
CA GLU A 44 0.21 -11.48 0.85
C GLU A 44 -0.25 -12.34 2.03
N GLU A 45 0.67 -12.95 2.77
CA GLU A 45 0.32 -13.69 3.99
C GLU A 45 -0.33 -12.77 5.02
N LEU A 46 0.22 -11.56 5.23
CA LEU A 46 -0.38 -10.55 6.10
C LEU A 46 -1.81 -10.18 5.66
N TYR A 47 -2.04 -10.02 4.35
CA TYR A 47 -3.38 -9.74 3.83
C TYR A 47 -4.34 -10.91 4.04
N ARG A 48 -3.92 -12.15 3.76
CA ARG A 48 -4.77 -13.36 3.89
C ARG A 48 -5.15 -13.70 5.34
N ARG A 49 -4.37 -13.23 6.31
CA ARG A 49 -4.59 -13.50 7.74
C ARG A 49 -5.47 -12.46 8.45
N ASN A 50 -5.80 -11.37 7.78
CA ASN A 50 -6.75 -10.35 8.24
C ASN A 50 -8.13 -10.56 7.60
#